data_AF-A0A955P9S2-F1
#
_entry.id   AF-A0A955P9S2-F1
#
_cell.length_a   1.000
_cell.length_b   1.000
_cell.length_c   1.000
_cell.angle_alpha   90.00
_cell.angle_beta   90.00
_cell.angle_gamma   90.00
#
_symmetry.space_group_name_H-M   'P 1'
#
loop_
_entity.id
_entity.type
_entity.pdbx_description
1 polymer ?
#
loop_
_entity_poly.entity_id
_entity_poly.type
_entity_poly.pdbx_seq_one_letter_code
_entity_poly.pdbx_strand_id
1 'polypeptide(L)'
;MARNVALCIIFSIGIANLCQAGSPNEPKGFELPDLVPFGVTIETETPAGCLSELTPLGSRIYILNDSPAPAGPFSVDANGSVVRFDEGLPGNQIASMWTPGYSFSPNKVTVDILNEVEESNEENNSAELIVPIPTPLPTCSPTPTRIEADIKPDGFVDDLDLFLFSVDWQLTTGASKGLDGDINGDRGADAHDLLVILAEWKVGVRPTPTFTFSPTSTPSPTHTFTPTDSPTPTVTDTPTNTFTPTRTPFPTSTLPFEIEQITIDIPGLE
;
A
#
# COMPACT_ATOMS: atom_id res chain seq x y z
N MET A 1 -20.45 29.07 -30.40
CA MET A 1 -21.55 29.73 -29.66
C MET A 1 -22.55 28.67 -29.20
N ALA A 2 -22.27 27.98 -28.10
CA ALA A 2 -23.23 27.08 -27.47
C ALA A 2 -23.92 27.87 -26.35
N ARG A 3 -25.24 28.05 -26.47
CA ARG A 3 -26.05 28.72 -25.45
C ARG A 3 -26.45 27.68 -24.41
N ASN A 4 -25.89 27.79 -23.20
CA ASN A 4 -26.42 27.09 -22.03
C ASN A 4 -27.77 27.72 -21.67
N VAL A 5 -28.86 27.00 -21.90
CA VAL A 5 -30.21 27.38 -21.48
C VAL A 5 -30.43 26.79 -20.09
N ALA A 6 -30.30 27.61 -19.05
CA ALA A 6 -30.71 27.25 -17.70
C ALA A 6 -32.23 27.26 -17.62
N LEU A 7 -32.84 26.08 -17.51
CA LEU A 7 -34.27 25.91 -17.31
C LEU A 7 -34.58 26.01 -15.81
N CYS A 8 -35.03 27.19 -15.36
CA CYS A 8 -35.50 27.42 -14.00
C CYS A 8 -36.99 27.06 -13.93
N ILE A 9 -37.34 25.92 -13.32
CA ILE A 9 -38.72 25.50 -13.10
C ILE A 9 -39.25 26.26 -11.89
N ILE A 10 -40.21 27.16 -12.11
CA ILE A 10 -40.93 27.88 -11.05
C ILE A 10 -42.13 27.03 -10.63
N PHE A 11 -42.09 26.46 -9.43
CA PHE A 11 -43.29 25.95 -8.75
C PHE A 11 -43.91 27.09 -7.93
N SER A 12 -45.09 27.53 -8.33
CA SER A 12 -45.92 28.45 -7.56
C SER A 12 -46.59 27.72 -6.40
N ILE A 13 -46.03 27.83 -5.19
CA ILE A 13 -46.73 28.01 -3.91
C ILE A 13 -45.72 28.69 -2.97
N GLY A 14 -46.13 29.81 -2.38
CA GLY A 14 -45.25 30.80 -1.76
C GLY A 14 -44.36 30.27 -0.64
N ILE A 15 -43.06 30.22 -0.91
CA ILE A 15 -41.97 30.48 0.04
C ILE A 15 -40.93 31.29 -0.74
N ALA A 16 -40.71 32.54 -0.34
CA ALA A 16 -39.61 33.34 -0.88
C ALA A 16 -38.29 32.77 -0.33
N ASN A 17 -37.68 31.84 -1.05
CA ASN A 17 -36.31 31.40 -0.78
C ASN A 17 -35.44 31.62 -2.03
N LEU A 18 -34.74 32.76 -2.00
CA LEU A 18 -33.35 32.94 -2.39
C LEU A 18 -32.79 31.95 -3.44
N CYS A 19 -33.12 32.16 -4.71
CA CYS A 19 -32.20 31.76 -5.79
C CYS A 19 -31.01 32.73 -5.75
N GLN A 20 -30.04 32.46 -4.88
CA GLN A 20 -28.76 33.14 -4.91
C GLN A 20 -28.02 32.59 -6.15
N ALA A 21 -28.08 33.35 -7.24
CA ALA A 21 -27.25 33.10 -8.42
C ALA A 21 -25.79 33.26 -7.98
N GLY A 22 -25.14 32.14 -7.68
CA GLY A 22 -23.70 32.11 -7.47
C GLY A 22 -23.03 32.78 -8.66
N SER A 23 -22.25 33.82 -8.39
CA SER A 23 -21.52 34.58 -9.40
C SER A 23 -20.64 33.60 -10.19
N PRO A 24 -20.82 33.45 -11.52
CA PRO A 24 -20.09 32.47 -12.30
C PRO A 24 -18.57 32.75 -12.44
N ASN A 25 -18.05 33.77 -11.75
CA ASN A 25 -16.68 34.24 -11.87
C ASN A 25 -16.00 34.54 -10.53
N GLU A 26 -16.54 34.08 -9.39
CA GLU A 26 -15.69 34.05 -8.18
C GLU A 26 -14.60 33.00 -8.45
N PRO A 27 -13.31 33.38 -8.44
CA PRO A 27 -12.24 32.42 -8.64
C PRO A 27 -12.41 31.36 -7.56
N LYS A 28 -12.82 30.15 -7.96
CA LYS A 28 -12.76 28.98 -7.09
C LYS A 28 -11.36 29.01 -6.50
N GLY A 29 -11.26 29.24 -5.19
CA GLY A 29 -10.00 29.07 -4.48
C GLY A 29 -9.42 27.73 -4.93
N PHE A 30 -8.12 27.69 -5.19
CA PHE A 30 -7.46 26.44 -5.54
C PHE A 30 -7.78 25.47 -4.41
N GLU A 31 -8.61 24.47 -4.69
CA GLU A 31 -8.78 23.34 -3.78
C GLU A 31 -7.38 22.75 -3.65
N LEU A 32 -6.86 22.70 -2.44
CA LEU A 32 -5.58 22.09 -2.14
C LEU A 32 -5.80 20.58 -1.93
N PRO A 33 -4.80 19.73 -2.21
CA PRO A 33 -4.84 18.31 -1.85
C PRO A 33 -5.09 18.09 -0.35
N ASP A 34 -5.53 16.89 0.03
CA ASP A 34 -5.72 16.49 1.45
C ASP A 34 -5.38 15.00 1.62
N LEU A 35 -4.14 14.70 2.01
CA LEU A 35 -3.54 13.37 2.05
C LEU A 35 -3.70 12.71 3.42
N VAL A 36 -4.63 11.79 3.52
CA VAL A 36 -4.95 11.11 4.77
C VAL A 36 -4.47 9.65 4.75
N PRO A 37 -3.71 9.19 5.75
CA PRO A 37 -3.47 7.75 5.94
C PRO A 37 -4.81 7.05 6.26
N PHE A 38 -5.28 6.24 5.32
CA PHE A 38 -6.60 5.61 5.36
C PHE A 38 -6.58 4.22 6.00
N GLY A 39 -5.46 3.50 5.94
CA GLY A 39 -5.37 2.17 6.52
C GLY A 39 -3.97 1.56 6.47
N VAL A 40 -3.77 0.50 7.25
CA VAL A 40 -2.54 -0.30 7.25
C VAL A 40 -2.90 -1.78 7.33
N THR A 41 -2.23 -2.61 6.54
CA THR A 41 -2.24 -4.08 6.67
C THR A 41 -0.80 -4.59 6.80
N ILE A 42 -0.60 -5.74 7.42
CA ILE A 42 0.71 -6.41 7.42
C ILE A 42 0.64 -7.57 6.43
N GLU A 43 1.55 -7.57 5.45
CA GLU A 43 1.59 -8.56 4.38
C GLU A 43 3.00 -8.67 3.77
N THR A 44 3.18 -9.66 2.89
CA THR A 44 4.41 -9.83 2.11
C THR A 44 4.49 -8.81 0.97
N GLU A 45 5.69 -8.34 0.63
CA GLU A 45 5.90 -7.36 -0.45
C GLU A 45 5.28 -7.81 -1.78
N THR A 46 5.55 -9.07 -2.15
CA THR A 46 4.93 -9.73 -3.30
C THR A 46 3.87 -10.71 -2.80
N PRO A 47 2.65 -10.73 -3.36
CA PRO A 47 1.66 -11.75 -3.05
C PRO A 47 2.19 -13.14 -3.47
N ALA A 48 2.78 -13.87 -2.54
CA ALA A 48 3.19 -15.25 -2.73
C ALA A 48 2.11 -16.18 -2.18
N GLY A 49 1.87 -17.31 -2.87
CA GLY A 49 0.93 -18.31 -2.37
C GLY A 49 1.34 -18.91 -1.02
N CYS A 50 2.64 -18.91 -0.69
CA CYS A 50 3.15 -19.43 0.57
C CYS A 50 4.40 -18.64 1.02
N LEU A 51 4.72 -18.73 2.32
CA LEU A 51 5.92 -18.11 2.87
C LEU A 51 7.16 -18.91 2.49
N SER A 52 8.03 -18.29 1.69
CA SER A 52 9.42 -18.70 1.60
C SER A 52 10.22 -17.95 2.67
N GLU A 53 11.35 -18.50 3.14
CA GLU A 53 12.24 -17.81 4.08
C GLU A 53 12.75 -16.46 3.56
N LEU A 54 12.57 -16.18 2.26
CA LEU A 54 13.05 -14.99 1.59
C LEU A 54 11.98 -13.91 1.41
N THR A 55 10.73 -14.14 1.81
CA THR A 55 9.66 -13.15 1.61
C THR A 55 9.51 -12.28 2.86
N PRO A 56 10.03 -11.03 2.89
CA PRO A 56 9.91 -10.19 4.07
C PRO A 56 8.45 -9.79 4.31
N LEU A 57 8.05 -9.80 5.57
CA LEU A 57 6.81 -9.16 6.02
C LEU A 57 7.06 -7.66 6.24
N GLY A 58 6.06 -6.85 5.89
CA GLY A 58 6.07 -5.42 6.07
C GLY A 58 4.66 -4.87 6.15
N SER A 59 4.55 -3.55 6.14
CA SER A 59 3.26 -2.87 6.18
C SER A 59 2.86 -2.41 4.78
N ARG A 60 1.64 -2.72 4.35
CA ARG A 60 1.00 -2.04 3.22
C ARG A 60 0.16 -0.90 3.76
N ILE A 61 0.50 0.30 3.34
CA ILE A 61 -0.14 1.55 3.75
C ILE A 61 -1.13 1.94 2.65
N TYR A 62 -2.33 2.37 3.05
CA TYR A 62 -3.34 2.94 2.16
C TYR A 62 -3.46 4.43 2.43
N ILE A 63 -3.42 5.23 1.38
CA ILE A 63 -3.42 6.70 1.45
C ILE A 63 -4.55 7.19 0.57
N LEU A 64 -5.40 8.04 1.11
CA LEU A 64 -6.51 8.69 0.41
C LEU A 64 -6.14 10.16 0.19
N ASN A 65 -6.38 10.67 -1.02
CA ASN A 65 -6.50 12.11 -1.21
C ASN A 65 -7.98 12.49 -1.11
N ASP A 66 -8.41 13.06 0.02
CA ASP A 66 -9.81 13.36 0.35
C ASP A 66 -10.31 14.67 -0.29
N SER A 67 -9.53 15.25 -1.19
CA SER A 67 -9.90 16.42 -1.98
C SER A 67 -9.99 16.10 -3.48
N PRO A 68 -10.68 16.94 -4.28
CA PRO A 68 -10.65 16.84 -5.74
C PRO A 68 -9.32 17.26 -6.39
N ALA A 69 -8.43 17.91 -5.65
CA ALA A 69 -7.18 18.45 -6.18
C ALA A 69 -6.08 17.38 -6.19
N PRO A 70 -5.30 17.24 -7.28
CA PRO A 70 -4.21 16.27 -7.33
C PRO A 70 -3.06 16.71 -6.43
N ALA A 71 -2.52 15.78 -5.64
CA ALA A 71 -1.28 15.96 -4.91
C ALA A 71 -0.08 15.69 -5.83
N GLY A 72 0.96 16.52 -5.71
CA GLY A 72 2.27 16.26 -6.33
C GLY A 72 3.01 15.13 -5.64
N PRO A 73 4.30 14.90 -5.96
CA PRO A 73 5.11 13.90 -5.28
C PRO A 73 5.27 14.21 -3.78
N PHE A 74 5.22 13.18 -2.92
CA PHE A 74 5.35 13.32 -1.47
C PHE A 74 6.08 12.10 -0.86
N SER A 75 6.43 12.20 0.43
CA SER A 75 7.13 11.14 1.17
C SER A 75 6.27 10.62 2.32
N VAL A 76 6.27 9.31 2.54
CA VAL A 76 5.49 8.63 3.58
C VAL A 76 6.44 7.96 4.56
N ASP A 77 6.33 8.27 5.84
CA ASP A 77 6.99 7.51 6.90
C ASP A 77 6.03 6.48 7.49
N ALA A 78 6.50 5.25 7.64
CA ALA A 78 5.78 4.22 8.37
C ALA A 78 6.72 3.45 9.27
N ASN A 79 6.50 3.58 10.58
CA ASN A 79 7.35 3.00 11.62
C ASN A 79 8.85 3.35 11.48
N GLY A 80 9.17 4.55 10.97
CA GLY A 80 10.54 5.01 10.75
C GLY A 80 11.15 4.62 9.40
N SER A 81 10.42 3.89 8.55
CA SER A 81 10.79 3.64 7.15
C SER A 81 10.13 4.70 6.25
N VAL A 82 10.95 5.53 5.60
CA VAL A 82 10.48 6.57 4.68
C VAL A 82 10.52 6.06 3.24
N VAL A 83 9.39 6.16 2.53
CA VAL A 83 9.25 5.79 1.11
C VAL A 83 8.65 6.96 0.33
N ARG A 84 9.13 7.18 -0.90
CA ARG A 84 8.69 8.29 -1.75
C ARG A 84 7.61 7.85 -2.75
N PHE A 85 6.63 8.72 -2.99
CA PHE A 85 5.57 8.56 -3.98
C PHE A 85 5.79 9.52 -5.16
N ASP A 86 6.61 9.12 -6.13
CA ASP A 86 7.11 10.02 -7.19
C ASP A 86 6.03 10.53 -8.16
N GLU A 87 4.92 9.82 -8.31
CA GLU A 87 3.84 10.21 -9.22
C GLU A 87 2.79 11.13 -8.56
N GLY A 88 2.84 11.29 -7.23
CA GLY A 88 1.79 11.94 -6.45
C GLY A 88 0.49 11.12 -6.38
N LEU A 89 -0.61 11.76 -5.99
CA LEU A 89 -1.90 11.08 -5.82
C LEU A 89 -3.04 11.93 -6.40
N PRO A 90 -3.74 11.48 -7.45
CA PRO A 90 -4.88 12.21 -7.98
C PRO A 90 -5.97 12.44 -6.92
N GLY A 91 -6.73 13.52 -7.07
CA GLY A 91 -7.82 13.84 -6.15
C GLY A 91 -8.90 12.75 -6.09
N ASN A 92 -9.45 12.52 -4.91
CA ASN A 92 -10.44 11.49 -4.59
C ASN A 92 -10.00 10.06 -4.98
N GLN A 93 -8.70 9.78 -4.96
CA GLN A 93 -8.15 8.44 -5.23
C GLN A 93 -7.45 7.87 -4.00
N ILE A 94 -7.37 6.54 -3.97
CA ILE A 94 -6.61 5.78 -2.97
C ILE A 94 -5.41 5.17 -3.67
N ALA A 95 -4.24 5.30 -3.06
CA ALA A 95 -3.05 4.55 -3.41
C ALA A 95 -2.66 3.60 -2.28
N SER A 96 -1.86 2.58 -2.61
CA SER A 96 -1.22 1.75 -1.62
C SER A 96 0.26 1.58 -1.92
N MET A 97 1.07 1.46 -0.88
CA MET A 97 2.48 1.16 -1.01
C MET A 97 2.92 0.19 0.08
N TRP A 98 3.91 -0.64 -0.23
CA TRP A 98 4.51 -1.55 0.73
C TRP A 98 5.81 -0.95 1.27
N THR A 99 6.03 -1.10 2.58
CA THR A 99 7.25 -0.69 3.27
C THR A 99 7.79 -1.85 4.10
N PRO A 100 9.12 -2.02 4.18
CA PRO A 100 9.70 -2.97 5.11
C PRO A 100 9.46 -2.53 6.55
N GLY A 101 9.23 -3.52 7.42
CA GLY A 101 8.99 -3.31 8.84
C GLY A 101 7.51 -3.10 9.18
N TYR A 102 7.15 -3.56 10.38
CA TYR A 102 5.83 -3.40 10.95
C TYR A 102 5.94 -3.42 12.48
N SER A 103 4.90 -2.93 13.15
CA SER A 103 4.79 -2.97 14.61
C SER A 103 3.62 -3.84 15.03
N PHE A 104 3.81 -4.65 16.08
CA PHE A 104 2.71 -5.31 16.81
C PHE A 104 2.03 -4.35 17.81
N SER A 105 2.67 -3.21 18.07
CA SER A 105 2.06 -2.02 18.68
C SER A 105 1.37 -1.19 17.58
N PRO A 106 0.70 -0.06 17.87
CA PRO A 106 0.14 0.78 16.82
C PRO A 106 1.20 1.07 15.74
N ASN A 107 0.82 0.88 14.48
CA ASN A 107 1.63 1.26 13.34
C ASN A 107 1.44 2.75 13.15
N LYS A 108 2.52 3.51 13.29
CA LYS A 108 2.51 4.95 13.08
C LYS A 108 2.82 5.24 11.61
N VAL A 109 1.90 5.94 10.96
CA VAL A 109 2.05 6.38 9.57
C VAL A 109 1.92 7.89 9.54
N THR A 110 2.85 8.55 8.86
CA THR A 110 2.79 9.98 8.55
C THR A 110 2.97 10.15 7.04
N VAL A 111 1.93 10.65 6.38
CA VAL A 111 1.95 11.07 4.99
C VAL A 111 2.53 12.49 4.91
N ASP A 112 3.19 12.78 3.80
CA ASP A 112 3.93 14.01 3.56
C ASP A 112 4.84 14.46 4.73
N ILE A 113 5.64 13.53 5.25
CA ILE A 113 6.51 13.77 6.42
C ILE A 113 7.51 14.93 6.22
N LEU A 114 7.78 15.31 4.97
CA LEU A 114 8.68 16.40 4.60
C LEU A 114 7.95 17.70 4.21
N ASN A 115 6.62 17.73 4.31
CA ASN A 115 5.78 18.89 3.98
C ASN A 115 6.04 19.40 2.54
N GLU A 116 6.13 18.47 1.58
CA GLU A 116 6.43 18.73 0.17
C GLU A 116 5.20 19.21 -0.62
N VAL A 117 4.00 18.90 -0.13
CA VAL A 117 2.72 19.26 -0.72
C VAL A 117 2.03 20.26 0.21
N GLU A 118 1.51 21.35 -0.33
CA GLU A 118 0.68 22.27 0.45
C GLU A 118 -0.76 21.73 0.49
N GLU A 119 -1.23 21.39 1.68
CA GLU A 119 -2.49 20.67 1.86
C GLU A 119 -3.59 21.57 2.45
N SER A 120 -4.84 21.16 2.27
CA SER A 120 -5.98 21.88 2.86
C SER A 120 -6.08 21.67 4.37
N ASN A 121 -5.49 20.60 4.88
CA ASN A 121 -5.40 20.26 6.30
C ASN A 121 -4.09 19.49 6.56
N GLU A 122 -3.19 20.07 7.35
CA GLU A 122 -1.91 19.41 7.71
C GLU A 122 -2.04 18.55 8.99
N GLU A 123 -3.16 18.65 9.71
CA GLU A 123 -3.35 18.00 11.01
C GLU A 123 -3.80 16.54 10.90
N ASN A 124 -4.26 16.10 9.72
CA ASN A 124 -4.74 14.74 9.45
C ASN A 124 -3.72 13.87 8.70
N ASN A 125 -2.51 14.35 8.45
CA ASN A 125 -1.44 13.62 7.76
C ASN A 125 -0.84 12.47 8.58
N SER A 126 -1.23 12.30 9.83
CA SER A 126 -0.69 11.25 10.71
C SER A 126 -1.78 10.40 11.36
N ALA A 127 -1.55 9.09 11.42
CA ALA A 127 -2.41 8.16 12.14
C ALA A 127 -1.60 7.05 12.82
N GLU A 128 -2.15 6.53 13.92
CA GLU A 128 -1.65 5.35 14.63
C GLU A 128 -2.72 4.26 14.61
N LEU A 129 -2.45 3.16 13.89
CA LEU A 129 -3.43 2.08 13.70
C LEU A 129 -2.93 0.78 14.30
N ILE A 130 -3.74 0.17 15.16
CA ILE A 130 -3.54 -1.22 15.58
C ILE A 130 -4.08 -2.10 14.46
N VAL A 131 -3.22 -2.93 13.90
CA VAL A 131 -3.58 -3.89 12.86
C VAL A 131 -3.73 -5.28 13.45
N PRO A 132 -4.67 -6.10 12.96
CA PRO A 132 -4.76 -7.49 13.37
C PRO A 132 -3.44 -8.21 13.05
N ILE A 133 -3.05 -9.13 13.92
CA ILE A 133 -1.91 -10.02 13.66
C ILE A 133 -2.23 -10.80 12.38
N PRO A 134 -1.35 -10.80 11.36
CA PRO A 134 -1.55 -11.57 10.14
C PRO A 134 -1.80 -13.02 10.49
N THR A 135 -2.82 -13.60 9.85
CA THR A 135 -2.94 -15.05 9.85
C THR A 135 -1.67 -15.62 9.24
N PRO A 136 -0.96 -16.55 9.92
CA PRO A 136 0.24 -17.15 9.36
C PRO A 136 -0.07 -17.76 7.99
N LEU A 137 0.59 -17.25 6.95
CA LEU A 137 0.55 -17.88 5.63
C LEU A 137 1.08 -19.32 5.77
N PRO A 138 0.56 -20.27 4.98
CA PRO A 138 1.09 -21.62 4.99
C PRO A 138 2.57 -21.60 4.61
N THR A 139 3.37 -22.37 5.33
CA THR A 139 4.77 -22.56 4.99
C THR A 139 4.87 -23.33 3.68
N CYS A 140 5.76 -22.91 2.78
CA CYS A 140 6.07 -23.69 1.60
C CYS A 140 6.85 -24.94 2.06
N SER A 141 6.20 -26.11 2.10
CA SER A 141 6.95 -27.36 2.14
C SER A 141 7.35 -27.71 0.72
N PRO A 142 8.64 -27.88 0.40
CA PRO A 142 9.00 -28.41 -0.89
C PRO A 142 8.41 -29.82 -1.00
N THR A 143 7.66 -30.11 -2.07
CA THR A 143 7.33 -31.51 -2.37
C THR A 143 8.64 -32.21 -2.74
N PRO A 144 8.99 -33.34 -2.10
CA PRO A 144 10.14 -34.13 -2.51
C PRO A 144 9.99 -34.46 -3.99
N THR A 145 11.01 -34.15 -4.77
CA THR A 145 11.06 -34.60 -6.17
C THR A 145 11.40 -36.06 -6.15
N ARG A 146 10.57 -36.87 -6.78
CA ARG A 146 10.92 -38.27 -6.99
C ARG A 146 12.21 -38.29 -7.79
N ILE A 147 13.27 -38.84 -7.20
CA ILE A 147 14.48 -39.19 -7.94
C ILE A 147 14.11 -40.44 -8.76
N GLU A 148 14.41 -40.46 -10.05
CA GLU A 148 13.97 -41.57 -10.90
C GLU A 148 14.66 -42.88 -10.50
N ALA A 149 15.93 -42.80 -10.06
CA ALA A 149 16.70 -43.95 -9.56
C ALA A 149 16.43 -44.37 -8.10
N ASP A 150 15.56 -43.67 -7.36
CA ASP A 150 15.14 -44.03 -5.99
C ASP A 150 14.09 -45.15 -6.08
N ILE A 151 14.57 -46.36 -6.39
CA ILE A 151 13.74 -47.57 -6.59
C ILE A 151 12.98 -47.88 -5.30
N LYS A 152 13.64 -47.72 -4.14
CA LYS A 152 12.99 -47.73 -2.84
C LYS A 152 12.69 -46.29 -2.44
N PRO A 153 11.43 -45.84 -2.34
CA PRO A 153 11.09 -44.44 -2.11
C PRO A 153 11.41 -43.96 -0.68
N ASP A 154 12.69 -43.86 -0.33
CA ASP A 154 13.19 -43.27 0.90
C ASP A 154 13.96 -41.98 0.69
N GLY A 155 14.14 -41.58 -0.57
CA GLY A 155 14.72 -40.33 -0.98
C GLY A 155 16.24 -40.38 -1.10
N PHE A 156 16.86 -41.54 -1.14
CA PHE A 156 18.28 -41.70 -1.39
C PHE A 156 18.50 -42.76 -2.46
N VAL A 157 19.43 -42.50 -3.39
CA VAL A 157 19.93 -43.55 -4.29
C VAL A 157 21.18 -44.16 -3.66
N ASP A 158 21.04 -45.34 -3.06
CA ASP A 158 22.12 -46.00 -2.31
C ASP A 158 22.31 -47.50 -2.64
N ASP A 159 23.11 -48.20 -1.83
CA ASP A 159 23.42 -49.62 -2.00
C ASP A 159 22.17 -50.51 -2.06
N LEU A 160 21.07 -50.08 -1.42
CA LEU A 160 19.82 -50.79 -1.41
C LEU A 160 19.07 -50.64 -2.75
N ASP A 161 19.10 -49.47 -3.39
CA ASP A 161 18.54 -49.28 -4.73
C ASP A 161 19.32 -50.06 -5.77
N LEU A 162 20.66 -50.06 -5.68
CA LEU A 162 21.48 -50.89 -6.57
C LEU A 162 21.24 -52.39 -6.36
N PHE A 163 21.05 -52.82 -5.10
CA PHE A 163 20.67 -54.20 -4.82
C PHE A 163 19.30 -54.55 -5.41
N LEU A 164 18.29 -53.69 -5.23
CA LEU A 164 16.95 -53.89 -5.80
C LEU A 164 16.99 -53.88 -7.34
N PHE A 165 17.78 -52.99 -7.94
CA PHE A 165 18.03 -53.02 -9.38
C PHE A 165 18.63 -54.36 -9.83
N SER A 166 19.60 -54.90 -9.07
CA SER A 166 20.28 -56.14 -9.44
C SER A 166 19.37 -57.37 -9.45
N VAL A 167 18.26 -57.37 -8.67
CA VAL A 167 17.32 -58.49 -8.67
C VAL A 167 16.44 -58.53 -9.92
N ASP A 168 16.31 -57.39 -10.62
CA ASP A 168 15.51 -57.26 -11.83
C ASP A 168 16.35 -57.21 -13.12
N TRP A 169 17.68 -57.24 -13.02
CA TRP A 169 18.58 -57.15 -14.17
C TRP A 169 18.21 -58.14 -15.29
N GLN A 170 18.04 -57.62 -16.50
CA GLN A 170 17.60 -58.34 -17.71
C GLN A 170 16.19 -58.94 -17.66
N LEU A 171 15.37 -58.60 -16.66
CA LEU A 171 13.94 -58.91 -16.71
C LEU A 171 13.25 -57.92 -17.65
N THR A 172 12.54 -58.45 -18.65
CA THR A 172 11.66 -57.66 -19.52
C THR A 172 10.33 -57.48 -18.80
N THR A 173 10.09 -56.31 -18.23
CA THR A 173 8.92 -56.11 -17.41
C THR A 173 7.73 -55.69 -18.27
N GLY A 174 6.76 -56.59 -18.35
CA GLY A 174 5.46 -56.29 -18.90
C GLY A 174 4.73 -55.30 -17.99
N ALA A 175 4.81 -54.01 -18.31
CA ALA A 175 3.86 -52.95 -17.93
C ALA A 175 3.67 -52.62 -16.43
N SER A 176 4.54 -53.04 -15.52
CA SER A 176 4.35 -52.86 -14.07
C SER A 176 5.23 -51.75 -13.51
N LYS A 177 4.90 -50.47 -13.79
CA LYS A 177 5.62 -49.22 -13.41
C LYS A 177 5.86 -48.97 -11.90
N GLY A 178 5.97 -49.99 -11.07
CA GLY A 178 5.93 -49.86 -9.61
C GLY A 178 7.23 -50.17 -8.90
N LEU A 179 8.01 -51.14 -9.39
CA LEU A 179 9.16 -51.71 -8.68
C LEU A 179 10.16 -52.40 -9.62
N ASP A 180 9.97 -52.33 -10.93
CA ASP A 180 10.87 -52.93 -11.90
C ASP A 180 12.03 -51.97 -12.18
N GLY A 181 13.27 -52.44 -12.13
CA GLY A 181 14.48 -51.63 -12.38
C GLY A 181 14.57 -50.90 -13.75
N ASP A 182 13.49 -50.82 -14.53
CA ASP A 182 13.34 -49.98 -15.74
C ASP A 182 13.07 -48.52 -15.34
N ILE A 183 14.15 -47.81 -15.01
CA ILE A 183 14.11 -46.44 -14.53
C ILE A 183 13.87 -45.47 -15.71
N ASN A 184 14.37 -45.80 -16.89
CA ASN A 184 14.30 -44.92 -18.06
C ASN A 184 13.01 -45.11 -18.90
N GLY A 185 12.23 -46.17 -18.65
CA GLY A 185 10.95 -46.46 -19.28
C GLY A 185 11.02 -47.20 -20.63
N ASP A 186 12.12 -47.88 -20.93
CA ASP A 186 12.34 -48.61 -22.18
C ASP A 186 11.87 -50.08 -22.16
N ARG A 187 11.29 -50.53 -21.03
CA ARG A 187 10.68 -51.84 -20.78
C ARG A 187 11.68 -52.96 -20.45
N GLY A 188 12.88 -52.63 -20.00
CA GLY A 188 13.80 -53.58 -19.40
C GLY A 188 14.67 -52.91 -18.34
N ALA A 189 15.16 -53.69 -17.37
CA ALA A 189 16.22 -53.24 -16.48
C ALA A 189 17.58 -53.62 -17.09
N ASP A 190 18.28 -52.66 -17.68
CA ASP A 190 19.53 -52.90 -18.40
C ASP A 190 20.65 -51.87 -18.11
N ALA A 191 21.70 -51.88 -18.94
CA ALA A 191 22.85 -51.00 -18.75
C ALA A 191 22.51 -49.51 -18.80
N HIS A 192 21.42 -49.11 -19.47
CA HIS A 192 20.94 -47.73 -19.49
C HIS A 192 20.35 -47.32 -18.14
N ASP A 193 19.59 -48.19 -17.48
CA ASP A 193 19.05 -47.92 -16.13
C ASP A 193 20.16 -47.88 -15.07
N LEU A 194 21.13 -48.78 -15.17
CA LEU A 194 22.32 -48.75 -14.32
C LEU A 194 23.08 -47.42 -14.46
N LEU A 195 23.11 -46.84 -15.66
CA LEU A 195 23.74 -45.55 -15.88
C LEU A 195 22.98 -44.41 -15.18
N VAL A 196 21.64 -44.48 -15.12
CA VAL A 196 20.82 -43.52 -14.35
C VAL A 196 21.09 -43.67 -12.85
N ILE A 197 21.11 -44.90 -12.31
CA ILE A 197 21.45 -45.17 -10.90
C ILE A 197 22.83 -44.62 -10.55
N LEU A 198 23.83 -44.86 -11.40
CA LEU A 198 25.19 -44.39 -11.16
C LEU A 198 25.33 -42.87 -11.28
N ALA A 199 24.55 -42.23 -12.16
CA ALA A 199 24.53 -40.77 -12.29
C ALA A 199 23.89 -40.09 -11.07
N GLU A 200 22.91 -40.75 -10.45
CA GLU A 200 22.21 -40.28 -9.26
C GLU A 200 22.76 -40.89 -7.96
N TRP A 201 23.86 -41.65 -8.02
CA TRP A 201 24.42 -42.36 -6.87
C TRP A 201 24.81 -41.42 -5.74
N LYS A 202 24.30 -41.70 -4.54
CA LYS A 202 24.45 -40.84 -3.34
C LYS A 202 23.89 -39.43 -3.52
N VAL A 203 23.08 -39.19 -4.55
CA VAL A 203 22.23 -38.00 -4.62
C VAL A 203 21.04 -38.27 -3.70
N GLY A 204 20.96 -37.52 -2.59
CA GLY A 204 19.74 -37.46 -1.79
C GLY A 204 18.71 -36.58 -2.48
N VAL A 205 17.43 -36.77 -2.13
CA VAL A 205 16.31 -35.96 -2.65
C VAL A 205 16.70 -34.50 -2.64
N ARG A 206 16.88 -33.95 -3.85
CA ARG A 206 16.94 -32.51 -4.02
C ARG A 206 15.49 -32.06 -4.01
N PRO A 207 15.02 -31.34 -2.98
CA PRO A 207 13.67 -30.80 -3.00
C PRO A 207 13.55 -29.85 -4.20
N THR A 208 12.83 -30.26 -5.26
CA THR A 208 12.27 -29.27 -6.19
C THR A 208 11.22 -28.51 -5.40
N PRO A 209 11.28 -27.17 -5.40
CA PRO A 209 10.30 -26.36 -4.68
C PRO A 209 8.95 -26.47 -5.39
N THR A 210 8.19 -27.50 -5.08
CA THR A 210 6.78 -27.61 -5.45
C THR A 210 5.96 -27.13 -4.25
N PHE A 211 5.06 -26.19 -4.49
CA PHE A 211 4.30 -25.50 -3.46
C PHE A 211 3.12 -26.36 -2.97
N THR A 212 3.20 -26.88 -1.75
CA THR A 212 2.05 -27.51 -1.07
C THR A 212 1.61 -26.64 0.09
N PHE A 213 0.33 -26.26 0.12
CA PHE A 213 -0.26 -25.44 1.18
C PHE A 213 -0.62 -26.32 2.39
N SER A 214 -0.05 -26.05 3.56
CA SER A 214 -0.51 -26.66 4.83
C SER A 214 -1.75 -25.91 5.35
N PRO A 215 -2.77 -26.56 5.93
CA PRO A 215 -3.94 -25.85 6.43
C PRO A 215 -3.56 -24.91 7.59
N THR A 216 -3.76 -23.61 7.38
CA THR A 216 -3.55 -22.59 8.39
C THR A 216 -4.60 -22.70 9.51
N SER A 217 -4.17 -22.59 10.77
CA SER A 217 -5.07 -22.48 11.92
C SER A 217 -5.89 -21.18 11.84
N THR A 218 -7.23 -21.29 11.86
CA THR A 218 -8.14 -20.15 11.87
C THR A 218 -7.80 -19.21 13.04
N PRO A 219 -7.53 -17.92 12.80
CA PRO A 219 -7.23 -16.99 13.89
C PRO A 219 -8.48 -16.79 14.77
N SER A 220 -8.25 -16.67 16.08
CA SER A 220 -9.28 -16.29 17.04
C SER A 220 -9.85 -14.90 16.69
N PRO A 221 -11.15 -14.63 16.86
CA PRO A 221 -11.76 -13.35 16.48
C PRO A 221 -11.01 -12.17 17.11
N THR A 222 -10.62 -11.21 16.26
CA THR A 222 -9.97 -9.97 16.69
C THR A 222 -11.01 -9.09 17.40
N HIS A 223 -10.66 -8.57 18.59
CA HIS A 223 -11.47 -7.58 19.29
C HIS A 223 -11.56 -6.32 18.43
N THR A 224 -12.74 -6.02 17.89
CA THR A 224 -13.02 -4.73 17.25
C THR A 224 -12.97 -3.65 18.33
N PHE A 225 -11.93 -2.83 18.32
CA PHE A 225 -11.94 -1.60 19.11
C PHE A 225 -12.99 -0.68 18.52
N THR A 226 -14.01 -0.35 19.30
CA THR A 226 -14.97 0.69 18.96
C THR A 226 -14.19 2.00 18.82
N PRO A 227 -14.32 2.76 17.72
CA PRO A 227 -13.68 4.06 17.60
C PRO A 227 -14.03 4.88 18.85
N THR A 228 -13.00 5.37 19.53
CA THR A 228 -13.20 6.26 20.68
C THR A 228 -13.83 7.52 20.09
N ASP A 229 -15.01 7.90 20.59
CA ASP A 229 -15.70 9.10 20.13
C ASP A 229 -14.69 10.25 20.04
N SER A 230 -14.56 10.79 18.83
CA SER A 230 -13.77 11.99 18.56
C SER A 230 -14.07 13.00 19.66
N PRO A 231 -13.05 13.60 20.30
CA PRO A 231 -13.28 14.50 21.42
C PRO A 231 -14.33 15.52 20.99
N THR A 232 -15.48 15.50 21.68
CA THR A 232 -16.55 16.48 21.50
C THR A 232 -15.87 17.83 21.39
N PRO A 233 -16.06 18.59 20.29
CA PRO A 233 -15.42 19.88 20.14
C PRO A 233 -15.71 20.65 21.42
N THR A 234 -14.65 20.97 22.16
CA THR A 234 -14.80 21.78 23.37
C THR A 234 -15.46 23.05 22.87
N VAL A 235 -16.69 23.30 23.33
CA VAL A 235 -17.44 24.50 22.99
C VAL A 235 -16.54 25.66 23.38
N THR A 236 -15.89 26.26 22.39
CA THR A 236 -15.14 27.48 22.56
C THR A 236 -16.11 28.48 23.17
N ASP A 237 -15.79 28.92 24.39
CA ASP A 237 -16.61 29.87 25.12
C ASP A 237 -17.06 30.98 24.18
N THR A 238 -18.38 31.15 24.12
CA THR A 238 -19.05 32.24 23.39
C THR A 238 -18.24 33.52 23.62
N PRO A 239 -17.75 34.21 22.58
CA PRO A 239 -16.99 35.43 22.77
C PRO A 239 -17.84 36.38 23.61
N THR A 240 -17.35 36.70 24.81
CA THR A 240 -17.95 37.71 25.67
C THR A 240 -17.99 38.99 24.84
N ASN A 241 -19.20 39.51 24.62
CA ASN A 241 -19.43 40.77 23.90
C ASN A 241 -18.42 41.81 24.38
N THR A 242 -17.42 42.07 23.54
CA THR A 242 -16.39 43.04 23.83
C THR A 242 -17.04 44.41 23.80
N PHE A 243 -16.76 45.17 24.85
CA PHE A 243 -17.25 46.49 25.16
C PHE A 243 -17.47 47.38 23.94
N THR A 244 -18.62 48.06 23.94
CA THR A 244 -18.96 49.20 23.09
C THR A 244 -17.73 50.09 22.88
N PRO A 245 -17.31 50.35 21.62
CA PRO A 245 -16.19 51.25 21.37
C PRO A 245 -16.51 52.63 21.95
N THR A 246 -15.73 53.07 22.92
CA THR A 246 -15.73 54.48 23.33
C THR A 246 -15.30 55.28 22.11
N ARG A 247 -16.17 56.19 21.64
CA ARG A 247 -15.88 57.09 20.52
C ARG A 247 -14.53 57.77 20.75
N THR A 248 -13.52 57.36 20.00
CA THR A 248 -12.26 58.10 19.90
C THR A 248 -12.58 59.51 19.40
N PRO A 249 -12.16 60.58 20.10
CA PRO A 249 -12.36 61.93 19.62
C PRO A 249 -11.69 62.09 18.25
N PHE A 250 -12.43 62.69 17.34
CA PHE A 250 -12.04 63.00 15.97
C PHE A 250 -10.70 63.77 15.99
N PRO A 251 -9.62 63.27 15.36
CA PRO A 251 -8.40 64.07 15.23
C PRO A 251 -8.72 65.30 14.38
N THR A 252 -8.54 66.48 14.95
CA THR A 252 -8.59 67.74 14.23
C THR A 252 -7.49 67.72 13.16
N SER A 253 -7.93 67.64 11.90
CA SER A 253 -7.08 67.77 10.72
C SER A 253 -6.25 69.05 10.82
N THR A 254 -4.94 68.89 11.03
CA THR A 254 -3.96 69.95 10.86
C THR A 254 -3.01 69.47 9.78
N LEU A 255 -3.31 69.84 8.53
CA LEU A 255 -2.37 69.71 7.42
C LEU A 255 -1.45 70.93 7.42
N PRO A 256 -0.13 70.70 7.38
CA PRO A 256 0.71 71.44 6.47
C PRO A 256 1.34 70.44 5.50
N PHE A 257 0.80 70.36 4.28
CA PHE A 257 1.52 69.71 3.18
C PHE A 257 2.39 70.78 2.53
N GLU A 258 3.68 70.72 2.84
CA GLU A 258 4.74 71.47 2.17
C GLU A 258 5.11 70.71 0.89
N ILE A 259 4.96 71.36 -0.25
CA ILE A 259 5.26 70.79 -1.56
C ILE A 259 6.77 70.95 -1.78
N GLU A 260 7.55 69.90 -1.56
CA GLU A 260 8.92 69.84 -2.07
C GLU A 260 8.87 69.68 -3.60
N GLN A 261 9.42 70.67 -4.30
CA GLN A 261 9.60 70.63 -5.75
C GLN A 261 10.67 69.59 -6.10
N ILE A 262 10.24 68.50 -6.73
CA ILE A 262 11.14 67.57 -7.41
C ILE A 262 11.68 68.26 -8.67
N THR A 263 12.96 68.63 -8.64
CA THR A 263 13.70 69.06 -9.83
C THR A 263 14.21 67.81 -10.54
N ILE A 264 13.73 67.57 -11.75
CA ILE A 264 14.24 66.50 -12.63
C ILE A 264 15.28 67.13 -13.55
N ASP A 265 16.56 66.87 -13.28
CA ASP A 265 17.64 67.16 -14.23
C ASP A 265 17.60 66.13 -15.36
N ILE A 266 17.31 66.58 -16.58
CA ILE A 266 17.43 65.79 -17.80
C ILE A 266 18.76 66.16 -18.47
N PRO A 267 19.79 65.29 -18.43
CA PRO A 267 21.02 65.56 -19.16
C PRO A 267 20.84 65.24 -20.64
N GLY A 268 21.03 66.24 -21.51
CA GLY A 268 21.41 66.02 -22.92
C GLY A 268 20.36 66.31 -24.00
N LEU A 269 19.88 67.56 -24.09
CA LEU A 269 19.41 68.11 -25.37
C LEU A 269 20.12 69.45 -25.64
N GLU A 270 21.08 69.42 -26.56
CA GLU A 270 21.41 70.57 -27.43
C GLU A 270 20.41 70.63 -28.60
#